data_AF-A0A975FCP7-F1
#
_entry.id   AF-A0A975FCP7-F1
#
_cell.length_a   1.000
_cell.length_b   1.000
_cell.length_c   1.000
_cell.angle_alpha   90.00
_cell.angle_beta   90.00
_cell.angle_gamma   90.00
#
_symmetry.space_group_name_H-M   'P 1'
#
loop_
_entity.id
_entity.type
_entity.pdbx_description
1 polymer ?
#
loop_
_entity_poly.entity_id
_entity_poly.type
_entity_poly.pdbx_seq_one_letter_code
_entity_poly.pdbx_strand_id
1 'polypeptide(L)'
;MKIIEVLAVAIRILGVLLLIRMLESLPYWLQALAIISPDRPVPESDTYITYIQYAIFTAMALIAFLMLKFPTLLARSLVGNLRSDSPLLEEKGQAIQIAGIAIIGIYILTWTIPDLFHNALIFWAISNHLEISGNSWEIKINIAITLIEIGIGFYCALGAQGISTIISKLRS
;
A
#
# COMPACT_ATOMS: atom_id res chain seq x y z
N MET A 1 -2.23 25.42 -2.15
CA MET A 1 -1.37 24.83 -3.21
C MET A 1 -0.25 23.95 -2.67
N LYS A 2 0.48 24.34 -1.61
CA LYS A 2 1.63 23.58 -1.09
C LYS A 2 1.33 22.16 -0.54
N ILE A 3 0.16 21.92 0.06
CA ILE A 3 -0.22 20.58 0.57
C ILE A 3 -0.36 19.56 -0.56
N ILE A 4 -0.94 19.95 -1.70
CA ILE A 4 -1.10 19.07 -2.87
C ILE A 4 0.28 18.69 -3.44
N GLU A 5 1.24 19.60 -3.40
CA GLU A 5 2.61 19.34 -3.85
C GLU A 5 3.33 18.37 -2.92
N VAL A 6 3.23 18.57 -1.61
CA VAL A 6 3.81 17.65 -0.61
C VAL A 6 3.18 16.26 -0.73
N LEU A 7 1.86 16.18 -0.84
CA LEU A 7 1.13 14.92 -1.02
C LEU A 7 1.48 14.24 -2.36
N ALA A 8 1.67 15.01 -3.43
CA ALA A 8 2.09 14.48 -4.72
C ALA A 8 3.51 13.87 -4.67
N VAL A 9 4.44 14.50 -3.94
CA VAL A 9 5.77 13.92 -3.69
C VAL A 9 5.65 12.60 -2.93
N ALA A 10 4.83 12.59 -1.89
CA ALA A 10 4.52 11.41 -1.09
C ALA A 10 3.95 10.25 -1.95
N ILE A 11 2.99 10.55 -2.82
CA ILE A 11 2.40 9.58 -3.76
C ILE A 11 3.43 9.03 -4.75
N ARG A 12 4.35 9.88 -5.25
CA ARG A 12 5.46 9.39 -6.11
C ARG A 12 6.35 8.41 -5.37
N ILE A 13 6.73 8.73 -4.12
CA ILE A 13 7.54 7.84 -3.29
C ILE A 13 6.83 6.50 -3.09
N LEU A 14 5.52 6.52 -2.82
CA LEU A 14 4.71 5.30 -2.71
C LEU A 14 4.70 4.50 -4.02
N GLY A 15 4.58 5.18 -5.17
CA GLY A 15 4.68 4.54 -6.48
C GLY A 15 6.03 3.89 -6.74
N VAL A 16 7.15 4.52 -6.37
CA VAL A 16 8.50 3.92 -6.47
C VAL A 16 8.63 2.71 -5.56
N LEU A 17 8.16 2.82 -4.32
CA LEU A 17 8.22 1.73 -3.35
C LEU A 17 7.37 0.52 -3.79
N LEU A 18 6.20 0.76 -4.37
CA LEU A 18 5.38 -0.27 -5.01
C LEU A 18 6.16 -1.00 -6.11
N LEU A 19 6.91 -0.29 -6.96
CA LEU A 19 7.75 -0.92 -7.98
C LEU A 19 8.85 -1.79 -7.37
N ILE A 20 9.49 -1.35 -6.29
CA ILE A 20 10.51 -2.13 -5.59
C ILE A 20 9.90 -3.44 -5.05
N ARG A 21 8.72 -3.37 -4.42
CA ARG A 21 8.00 -4.56 -3.94
C ARG A 21 7.59 -5.50 -5.06
N MET A 22 7.21 -4.95 -6.22
CA MET A 22 6.94 -5.76 -7.41
C MET A 22 8.20 -6.49 -7.89
N LEU A 23 9.36 -5.85 -7.87
CA LEU A 23 10.62 -6.49 -8.20
C LEU A 23 10.99 -7.59 -7.19
N GLU A 24 10.75 -7.38 -5.90
CA GLU A 24 10.97 -8.40 -4.85
C GLU A 24 10.07 -9.63 -5.03
N SER A 25 8.83 -9.42 -5.49
CA SER A 25 7.85 -10.49 -5.73
C SER A 25 8.00 -11.17 -7.09
N LEU A 26 8.87 -10.65 -7.96
CA LEU A 26 9.14 -11.20 -9.29
C LEU A 26 9.52 -12.70 -9.29
N PRO A 27 10.36 -13.21 -8.35
CA PRO A 27 10.73 -14.63 -8.34
C PRO A 27 9.54 -15.57 -8.06
N TYR A 28 8.62 -15.16 -7.19
CA TYR A 28 7.39 -15.92 -6.92
C TYR A 28 6.49 -15.98 -8.15
N TRP A 29 6.46 -14.88 -8.90
CA TRP A 29 5.67 -14.75 -10.10
C TRP A 29 6.20 -15.55 -11.28
N LEU A 30 7.52 -15.56 -11.47
CA LEU A 30 8.18 -16.42 -12.44
C LEU A 30 7.98 -17.91 -12.13
N GLN A 31 7.96 -18.27 -10.84
CA GLN A 31 7.60 -19.64 -10.42
C GLN A 31 6.14 -19.96 -10.75
N ALA A 32 5.21 -19.02 -10.53
CA ALA A 32 3.81 -19.21 -10.87
C ALA A 32 3.59 -19.43 -12.38
N LEU A 33 4.33 -18.72 -13.25
CA LEU A 33 4.33 -18.97 -14.70
C LEU A 33 4.84 -20.36 -15.08
N ALA A 34 5.82 -20.89 -14.35
CA ALA A 34 6.35 -22.24 -14.60
C ALA A 34 5.33 -23.34 -14.28
N ILE A 35 4.35 -23.07 -13.39
CA ILE A 35 3.27 -23.99 -13.05
C ILE A 35 2.30 -24.15 -14.22
N ILE A 36 1.97 -23.08 -14.96
CA ILE A 36 1.04 -23.12 -16.13
C ILE A 36 1.71 -23.71 -17.40
N SER A 37 2.85 -24.40 -17.28
CA SER A 37 3.47 -25.04 -18.44
C SER A 37 2.55 -26.14 -19.00
N PRO A 38 2.33 -26.20 -20.34
CA PRO A 38 1.35 -27.10 -20.96
C PRO A 38 1.64 -28.59 -20.75
N ASP A 39 2.84 -28.93 -20.27
CA ASP A 39 3.31 -30.31 -20.09
C ASP A 39 3.00 -30.90 -18.70
N ARG A 40 2.30 -30.17 -17.81
CA ARG A 40 1.95 -30.66 -16.46
C ARG A 40 0.44 -30.64 -16.22
N PRO A 41 -0.18 -31.77 -15.84
CA PRO A 41 -1.54 -31.75 -15.31
C PRO A 41 -1.49 -31.11 -13.92
N VAL A 42 -1.88 -29.83 -13.86
CA VAL A 42 -1.96 -29.05 -12.63
C VAL A 42 -3.38 -29.14 -12.08
N PRO A 43 -3.58 -29.32 -10.76
CA PRO A 43 -4.90 -29.21 -10.15
C PRO A 43 -5.60 -27.91 -10.54
N GLU A 44 -6.90 -27.95 -10.81
CA GLU A 44 -7.66 -26.74 -11.18
C GLU A 44 -7.49 -25.61 -10.14
N SER A 45 -7.40 -25.98 -8.86
CA SER A 45 -7.14 -25.08 -7.72
C SER A 45 -5.88 -24.22 -7.90
N ASP A 46 -4.77 -24.82 -8.31
CA ASP A 46 -3.47 -24.14 -8.43
C ASP A 46 -3.45 -23.22 -9.67
N THR A 47 -4.24 -23.57 -10.69
CA THR A 47 -4.44 -22.76 -11.89
C THR A 47 -5.18 -21.46 -11.56
N TYR A 48 -6.26 -21.52 -10.77
CA TYR A 48 -6.99 -20.32 -10.33
C TYR A 48 -6.13 -19.40 -9.45
N ILE A 49 -5.37 -19.96 -8.51
CA ILE A 49 -4.45 -19.18 -7.66
C ILE A 49 -3.43 -18.42 -8.51
N THR A 50 -2.91 -19.07 -9.56
CA THR A 50 -1.94 -18.43 -10.45
C THR A 50 -2.53 -17.26 -11.24
N TYR A 51 -3.75 -17.39 -11.78
CA TYR A 51 -4.42 -16.28 -12.47
C TYR A 51 -4.70 -15.09 -11.54
N ILE A 52 -5.05 -15.37 -10.29
CA ILE A 52 -5.28 -14.33 -9.28
C ILE A 52 -3.97 -13.60 -8.94
N GLN A 53 -2.87 -14.32 -8.75
CA GLN A 53 -1.54 -13.71 -8.57
C GLN A 53 -1.16 -12.84 -9.78
N TYR A 54 -1.55 -13.28 -10.99
CA TYR A 54 -1.32 -12.51 -12.20
C TYR A 54 -2.09 -11.17 -12.18
N ALA A 55 -3.37 -11.24 -11.84
CA ALA A 55 -4.23 -10.07 -11.74
C ALA A 55 -3.71 -9.06 -10.71
N ILE A 56 -3.26 -9.53 -9.53
CA ILE A 56 -2.70 -8.66 -8.48
C ILE A 56 -1.46 -7.93 -8.96
N PHE A 57 -0.49 -8.65 -9.53
CA PHE A 57 0.75 -8.01 -9.96
C PHE A 57 0.49 -7.00 -11.08
N THR A 58 -0.41 -7.32 -12.01
CA THR A 58 -0.82 -6.38 -13.06
C THR A 58 -1.52 -5.15 -12.47
N ALA A 59 -2.39 -5.33 -11.48
CA ALA A 59 -3.05 -4.24 -10.77
C ALA A 59 -2.02 -3.37 -10.00
N MET A 60 -1.06 -3.98 -9.32
CA MET A 60 0.02 -3.27 -8.63
C MET A 60 0.87 -2.45 -9.61
N ALA A 61 1.20 -2.99 -10.79
CA ALA A 61 1.92 -2.25 -11.83
C ALA A 61 1.12 -1.03 -12.31
N LEU A 62 -0.18 -1.22 -12.57
CA LEU A 62 -1.06 -0.13 -13.00
C LEU A 62 -1.16 0.96 -11.95
N ILE A 63 -1.36 0.59 -10.68
CA ILE A 63 -1.43 1.54 -9.56
C ILE A 63 -0.11 2.28 -9.39
N ALA A 64 1.03 1.56 -9.39
CA ALA A 64 2.36 2.17 -9.30
C ALA A 64 2.59 3.18 -10.43
N PHE A 65 2.22 2.82 -11.66
CA PHE A 65 2.33 3.69 -12.82
C PHE A 65 1.44 4.94 -12.69
N LEU A 66 0.19 4.78 -12.25
CA LEU A 66 -0.72 5.90 -12.01
C LEU A 66 -0.17 6.84 -10.92
N MET A 67 0.41 6.31 -9.85
CA MET A 67 1.01 7.08 -8.76
C MET A 67 2.24 7.87 -9.22
N LEU A 68 3.06 7.29 -10.09
CA LEU A 68 4.24 7.98 -10.64
C LEU A 68 3.87 9.04 -11.69
N LYS A 69 2.92 8.72 -12.57
CA LYS A 69 2.55 9.57 -13.70
C LYS A 69 1.58 10.68 -13.32
N PHE A 70 0.62 10.41 -12.42
CA PHE A 70 -0.45 11.33 -12.04
C PHE A 70 -0.56 11.57 -10.52
N PRO A 71 0.55 11.87 -9.83
CA PRO A 71 0.55 12.00 -8.37
C PRO A 71 -0.31 13.18 -7.89
N THR A 72 -0.33 14.28 -8.63
CA THR A 72 -1.12 15.47 -8.29
C THR A 72 -2.61 15.25 -8.47
N LEU A 73 -3.00 14.34 -9.37
CA LEU A 73 -4.40 14.01 -9.64
C LEU A 73 -4.95 13.15 -8.51
N LEU A 74 -4.16 12.16 -8.06
CA LEU A 74 -4.44 11.37 -6.87
C LEU A 74 -4.41 12.22 -5.59
N ALA A 75 -3.45 13.13 -5.45
CA ALA A 75 -3.37 14.06 -4.32
C ALA A 75 -4.64 14.93 -4.23
N ARG A 76 -5.12 15.46 -5.37
CA ARG A 76 -6.38 16.22 -5.42
C ARG A 76 -7.59 15.37 -5.08
N SER A 77 -7.63 14.13 -5.58
CA SER A 77 -8.71 13.19 -5.26
C SER A 77 -8.78 12.86 -3.78
N LEU A 78 -7.62 12.71 -3.12
CA LEU A 78 -7.52 12.38 -1.69
C LEU A 78 -7.86 13.55 -0.78
N VAL A 79 -7.50 14.77 -1.17
CA VAL A 79 -7.77 15.99 -0.37
C VAL A 79 -9.23 16.46 -0.55
N GLY A 80 -9.89 16.11 -1.67
CA GLY A 80 -11.20 16.67 -2.01
C GLY A 80 -11.16 18.19 -2.15
N ASN A 81 -12.27 18.83 -2.51
CA ASN A 81 -12.39 20.29 -2.61
C ASN A 81 -12.36 20.98 -1.23
N LEU A 82 -11.47 20.58 -0.33
CA LEU A 82 -11.19 21.33 0.90
C LEU A 82 -10.66 22.69 0.48
N ARG A 83 -11.53 23.70 0.69
CA ARG A 83 -11.26 25.11 0.43
C ARG A 83 -9.90 25.46 1.00
N SER A 84 -9.14 26.13 0.14
CA SER A 84 -7.80 26.62 0.31
C SER A 84 -7.72 27.70 1.39
N ASP A 85 -7.95 27.37 2.64
CA ASP A 85 -7.59 28.24 3.76
C ASP A 85 -6.95 27.37 4.83
N SER A 86 -5.64 27.19 4.73
CA SER A 86 -4.85 26.80 5.89
C SER A 86 -3.49 27.49 5.86
N PRO A 87 -3.06 27.95 7.04
CA PRO A 87 -2.20 29.11 7.19
C PRO A 87 -0.77 28.81 6.76
N LEU A 88 -0.08 29.90 6.47
CA LEU A 88 1.30 29.98 6.05
C LEU A 88 2.18 28.97 6.81
N LEU A 89 2.91 28.17 6.04
CA LEU A 89 4.12 27.45 6.44
C LEU A 89 5.17 28.46 6.95
N GLU A 90 4.94 29.02 8.13
CA GLU A 90 5.91 29.77 8.91
C GLU A 90 6.62 28.79 9.83
N GLU A 91 7.54 28.01 9.25
CA GLU A 91 8.80 27.54 9.85
C GLU A 91 9.32 26.36 9.02
N LYS A 92 10.48 26.54 8.38
CA LYS A 92 11.13 25.55 7.51
C LYS A 92 11.34 24.18 8.20
N GLY A 93 11.38 24.12 9.54
CA GLY A 93 11.50 22.88 10.31
C GLY A 93 10.21 22.06 10.38
N GLN A 94 9.04 22.72 10.47
CA GLN A 94 7.75 22.04 10.59
C GLN A 94 7.37 21.32 9.28
N ALA A 95 7.73 21.92 8.14
CA ALA A 95 7.57 21.31 6.82
C ALA A 95 8.35 19.98 6.68
N ILE A 96 9.59 19.94 7.17
CA ILE A 96 10.44 18.74 7.14
C ILE A 96 9.87 17.66 8.06
N GLN A 97 9.37 18.06 9.23
CA GLN A 97 8.75 17.14 10.18
C GLN A 97 7.47 16.50 9.62
N ILE A 98 6.60 17.30 8.99
CA ILE A 98 5.39 16.81 8.31
C ILE A 98 5.77 15.86 7.18
N ALA A 99 6.77 16.22 6.37
CA ALA A 99 7.24 15.36 5.29
C ALA A 99 7.80 14.03 5.82
N GLY A 100 8.58 14.05 6.91
CA GLY A 100 9.14 12.84 7.53
C GLY A 100 8.07 11.91 8.08
N ILE A 101 7.06 12.45 8.78
CA ILE A 101 5.93 11.66 9.30
C ILE A 101 5.11 11.06 8.15
N ALA A 102 4.89 11.82 7.08
CA ALA A 102 4.19 11.33 5.90
C ALA A 102 4.96 10.19 5.21
N ILE A 103 6.29 10.30 5.08
CA ILE A 103 7.16 9.26 4.51
C ILE A 103 7.09 7.98 5.35
N ILE A 104 7.09 8.09 6.68
CA ILE A 104 6.96 6.92 7.57
C ILE A 104 5.58 6.25 7.37
N GLY A 105 4.50 7.02 7.29
CA GLY A 105 3.17 6.47 7.01
C GLY A 105 3.10 5.74 5.67
N ILE A 106 3.73 6.30 4.64
CA ILE A 106 3.83 5.71 3.30
C ILE A 106 4.68 4.44 3.30
N TYR A 107 5.78 4.44 4.05
CA TYR A 107 6.62 3.27 4.24
C TYR A 107 5.77 2.12 4.80
N ILE A 108 4.98 2.38 5.87
CA ILE A 108 4.06 1.39 6.45
C ILE A 108 3.02 0.90 5.44
N LEU A 109 2.37 1.81 4.70
CA LEU A 109 1.39 1.44 3.68
C LEU A 109 1.96 0.54 2.57
N THR A 110 3.25 0.67 2.28
CA THR A 110 3.91 -0.10 1.22
C THR A 110 3.96 -1.60 1.51
N TRP A 111 4.19 -2.04 2.76
CA TRP A 111 4.17 -3.49 3.06
C TRP A 111 2.78 -3.98 3.44
N THR A 112 1.99 -3.15 4.10
CA THR A 112 0.68 -3.57 4.62
C THR A 112 -0.36 -3.76 3.52
N ILE A 113 -0.34 -2.96 2.45
CA ILE A 113 -1.30 -3.13 1.35
C ILE A 113 -1.12 -4.49 0.64
N PRO A 114 0.09 -4.87 0.16
CA PRO A 114 0.32 -6.20 -0.41
C PRO A 114 -0.02 -7.33 0.56
N ASP A 115 0.32 -7.17 1.84
CA ASP A 115 0.08 -8.19 2.86
C ASP A 115 -1.43 -8.40 3.10
N LEU A 116 -2.23 -7.34 3.02
CA LEU A 116 -3.68 -7.43 3.10
C LEU A 116 -4.24 -8.23 1.92
N PHE A 117 -3.77 -7.95 0.70
CA PHE A 117 -4.19 -8.69 -0.48
C PHE A 117 -3.81 -10.17 -0.39
N HIS A 118 -2.59 -10.47 0.06
CA HIS A 118 -2.11 -11.84 0.25
C HIS A 118 -2.98 -12.60 1.26
N ASN A 119 -3.15 -12.05 2.46
CA ASN A 119 -3.91 -12.68 3.54
C ASN A 119 -5.41 -12.82 3.18
N ALA A 120 -6.01 -11.82 2.54
CA ALA A 120 -7.40 -11.88 2.09
C ALA A 120 -7.65 -12.98 1.05
N LEU A 121 -6.69 -13.21 0.15
CA LEU A 121 -6.80 -14.26 -0.86
C LEU A 121 -6.65 -15.66 -0.28
N ILE A 122 -5.69 -15.87 0.62
CA ILE A 122 -5.55 -17.16 1.31
C ILE A 122 -6.85 -17.45 2.08
N PHE A 123 -7.41 -16.44 2.74
CA PHE A 123 -8.69 -16.58 3.43
C PHE A 123 -9.84 -16.96 2.48
N TRP A 124 -9.92 -16.31 1.31
CA TRP A 124 -10.91 -16.64 0.28
C TRP A 124 -10.72 -18.06 -0.27
N ALA A 125 -9.49 -18.49 -0.51
CA ALA A 125 -9.19 -19.81 -1.06
C ALA A 125 -9.53 -20.94 -0.07
N ILE A 126 -9.20 -20.78 1.22
CA ILE A 126 -9.61 -21.71 2.29
C ILE A 126 -11.14 -21.76 2.41
N SER A 127 -11.81 -20.61 2.30
CA SER A 127 -13.28 -20.52 2.39
C SER A 127 -13.99 -21.24 1.23
N ASN A 128 -13.33 -21.42 0.08
CA ASN A 128 -13.85 -22.15 -1.08
C ASN A 128 -13.38 -23.62 -1.15
N HIS A 129 -12.98 -24.20 -0.02
CA HIS A 129 -12.56 -25.61 0.09
C HIS A 129 -11.37 -26.02 -0.79
N LEU A 130 -10.50 -25.08 -1.18
CA LEU A 130 -9.17 -25.49 -1.63
C LEU A 130 -8.44 -26.07 -0.42
N GLU A 131 -7.92 -27.29 -0.52
CA GLU A 131 -7.08 -27.93 0.50
C GLU A 131 -5.73 -27.22 0.61
N ILE A 132 -5.75 -25.98 1.11
CA ILE A 132 -4.57 -25.21 1.44
C ILE A 132 -4.30 -25.48 2.92
N SER A 133 -3.15 -26.08 3.22
CA SER A 133 -2.69 -26.30 4.58
C SER A 133 -2.40 -24.95 5.26
N GLY A 134 -3.42 -24.32 5.83
CA GLY A 134 -3.30 -23.03 6.52
C GLY A 134 -4.22 -22.98 7.73
N ASN A 135 -3.66 -22.63 8.89
CA ASN A 135 -4.44 -22.43 10.10
C ASN A 135 -5.34 -21.19 9.93
N SER A 136 -6.63 -21.41 9.70
CA SER A 136 -7.62 -20.34 9.45
C SER A 136 -7.64 -19.26 10.55
N TRP A 137 -7.19 -19.59 11.76
CA TRP A 137 -7.08 -18.65 12.87
C TRP A 137 -5.90 -17.68 12.70
N GLU A 138 -4.74 -18.17 12.27
CA GLU A 138 -3.54 -17.35 12.06
C GLU A 138 -3.77 -16.32 10.94
N ILE A 139 -4.46 -16.72 9.87
CA ILE A 139 -4.78 -15.83 8.74
C ILE A 139 -5.72 -14.69 9.19
N LYS A 140 -6.72 -14.98 10.03
CA LYS A 140 -7.62 -13.94 10.57
C LYS A 140 -6.87 -12.94 11.44
N ILE A 141 -5.94 -13.41 12.26
CA ILE A 141 -5.08 -12.54 13.08
C ILE A 141 -4.20 -11.68 12.19
N ASN A 142 -3.57 -12.26 11.16
CA ASN A 142 -2.73 -11.51 10.23
C ASN A 142 -3.53 -10.42 9.51
N ILE A 143 -4.74 -10.72 9.01
CA ILE A 143 -5.63 -9.69 8.43
C ILE A 143 -5.91 -8.56 9.42
N ALA A 144 -6.21 -8.89 10.68
CA ALA A 144 -6.49 -7.88 11.70
C ALA A 144 -5.27 -7.01 12.00
N ILE A 145 -4.08 -7.61 12.10
CA ILE A 145 -2.81 -6.89 12.28
C ILE A 145 -2.58 -5.96 11.09
N THR A 146 -2.68 -6.46 9.87
CA THR A 146 -2.47 -5.67 8.66
C THR A 146 -3.44 -4.48 8.58
N LEU A 147 -4.72 -4.66 8.98
CA LEU A 147 -5.70 -3.56 9.03
C LEU A 147 -5.30 -2.48 10.03
N ILE A 148 -4.77 -2.86 11.20
CA ILE A 148 -4.26 -1.90 12.19
C ILE A 148 -3.07 -1.14 11.61
N GLU A 149 -2.13 -1.84 10.98
CA GLU A 149 -0.96 -1.21 10.37
C GLU A 149 -1.33 -0.28 9.21
N ILE A 150 -2.35 -0.62 8.40
CA ILE A 150 -2.92 0.28 7.39
C ILE A 150 -3.49 1.54 8.06
N GLY A 151 -4.22 1.38 9.17
CA GLY A 151 -4.75 2.51 9.95
C GLY A 151 -3.64 3.44 10.43
N ILE A 152 -2.54 2.89 10.96
CA ILE A 152 -1.36 3.65 11.39
C ILE A 152 -0.70 4.32 10.19
N GLY A 153 -0.54 3.61 9.07
CA GLY A 153 0.04 4.13 7.85
C GLY A 153 -0.73 5.32 7.29
N PHE A 154 -2.06 5.22 7.21
CA PHE A 154 -2.93 6.33 6.80
C PHE A 154 -2.92 7.48 7.80
N TYR A 155 -2.94 7.19 9.09
CA TYR A 155 -2.88 8.22 10.14
C TYR A 155 -1.58 9.03 10.05
N CYS A 156 -0.44 8.37 9.83
CA CYS A 156 0.84 9.04 9.61
C CYS A 156 0.90 9.76 8.26
N ALA A 157 0.37 9.19 7.18
CA ALA A 157 0.44 9.77 5.84
C ALA A 157 -0.49 10.99 5.65
N LEU A 158 -1.71 10.94 6.20
CA LEU A 158 -2.74 11.98 6.04
C LEU A 158 -2.81 12.93 7.25
N GLY A 159 -2.50 12.43 8.45
CA GLY A 159 -2.54 13.18 9.71
C GLY A 159 -1.21 13.83 10.10
N ALA A 160 -0.20 13.80 9.22
CA ALA A 160 1.16 14.32 9.48
C ALA A 160 1.18 15.76 10.03
N GLN A 161 0.25 16.60 9.59
CA GLN A 161 0.11 17.98 10.06
C GLN A 161 -0.39 18.04 11.52
N GLY A 162 -1.37 17.22 11.89
CA GLY A 162 -1.87 17.11 13.27
C GLY A 162 -0.82 16.53 14.22
N ILE A 163 -0.07 15.51 13.78
CA ILE A 163 1.02 14.91 14.56
C ILE A 163 2.14 15.94 14.78
N SER A 164 2.50 16.71 13.76
CA SER A 164 3.51 17.76 13.88
C SER A 164 3.09 18.86 14.87
N THR A 165 1.81 19.25 14.90
CA THR A 165 1.28 20.23 15.87
C THR A 165 1.29 19.70 17.31
N ILE A 166 1.02 18.41 17.51
CA ILE A 166 1.10 17.78 18.84
C ILE A 166 2.56 17.74 19.32
N ILE A 167 3.50 17.35 18.45
CA ILE A 167 4.92 17.31 18.80
C ILE A 167 5.46 18.71 19.09
N SER A 168 5.06 19.74 18.32
CA SER A 168 5.48 21.11 18.60
C SER A 168 4.93 21.62 19.94
N LYS A 169 3.70 21.24 20.31
CA LYS A 169 3.11 21.57 21.62
C LYS A 169 3.76 20.82 22.79
N LEU A 170 4.25 19.60 22.57
CA LEU A 170 5.00 18.83 23.58
C LEU A 170 6.44 19.34 23.76
N ARG A 171 6.96 20.07 22.76
CA ARG A 171 8.31 20.63 22.78
C ARG A 171 8.38 22.04 23.36
N SER A 172 7.27 22.77 23.43
CA SER A 172 7.16 24.09 24.09
C SER A 172 6.93 23.95 25.58
#